data_AF-A0A7S0QYX3-F1
#
_entry.id   AF-A0A7S0QYX3-F1
#
_cell.length_a   1.000
_cell.length_b   1.000
_cell.length_c   1.000
_cell.angle_alpha   90.00
_cell.angle_beta   90.00
_cell.angle_gamma   90.00
#
_symmetry.space_group_name_H-M   'P 1'
#
loop_
_entity.id
_entity.type
_entity.pdbx_description
1 polymer ?
#
loop_
_entity_poly.entity_id
_entity_poly.type
_entity_poly.pdbx_seq_one_letter_code
_entity_poly.pdbx_strand_id
1 'polypeptide(L)'
;GNAIKKSGVSVCRRIPPVSYEIVKAKVLAVFSAYVSCAVVPELRFKEDFGDVDLLYVADPAVKVENIITSQFGVTDSELIAKHGPSVSFAVECTFAGLPNVLFQVDLIQTSSPQHLRMASFYYSYGGLGSIIGPLFKRQHLTLSDTGLWCNLLCDAGKGR
;
A
#
# COMPACT_ATOMS: atom_id res chain seq x y z
N GLY A 1 7.51 -5.73 6.01
CA GLY A 1 7.64 -7.12 6.50
C GLY A 1 6.44 -7.87 5.96
N ASN A 2 6.66 -8.99 5.28
CA ASN A 2 5.63 -9.62 4.44
C ASN A 2 4.41 -10.05 5.29
N ALA A 3 3.23 -9.59 4.86
CA ALA A 3 1.95 -9.88 5.50
C ALA A 3 1.49 -11.31 5.17
N ILE A 4 1.83 -11.81 3.99
CA ILE A 4 1.42 -13.15 3.54
C ILE A 4 2.39 -14.22 4.03
N LYS A 5 1.84 -15.17 4.80
CA LYS A 5 2.57 -16.30 5.39
C LYS A 5 1.75 -17.58 5.28
N LYS A 6 2.41 -18.68 4.89
CA LYS A 6 1.86 -20.04 4.90
C LYS A 6 2.59 -20.86 5.94
N SER A 7 1.87 -21.46 6.88
CA SER A 7 2.44 -22.18 8.03
C SER A 7 3.49 -21.36 8.81
N GLY A 8 3.26 -20.05 8.94
CA GLY A 8 4.15 -19.12 9.63
C GLY A 8 5.37 -18.64 8.83
N VAL A 9 5.59 -19.15 7.62
CA VAL A 9 6.72 -18.78 6.74
C VAL A 9 6.24 -17.85 5.64
N SER A 10 7.00 -16.79 5.35
CA SER A 10 6.67 -15.91 4.22
C SER A 10 6.84 -16.65 2.90
N VAL A 11 5.80 -16.59 2.06
CA VAL A 11 5.79 -17.22 0.74
C VAL A 11 6.15 -16.27 -0.40
N CYS A 12 6.04 -14.95 -0.15
CA CYS A 12 6.38 -13.93 -1.13
C CYS A 12 7.89 -13.74 -1.23
N ARG A 13 8.41 -13.65 -2.46
CA ARG A 13 9.83 -13.43 -2.74
C ARG A 13 10.07 -12.02 -3.26
N ARG A 14 11.28 -11.53 -3.02
CA ARG A 14 11.73 -10.27 -3.62
C ARG A 14 12.01 -10.49 -5.11
N ILE A 15 11.72 -9.50 -5.95
CA ILE A 15 11.84 -9.59 -7.41
C ILE A 15 12.71 -8.46 -7.96
N PRO A 16 13.39 -8.69 -9.12
CA PRO A 16 14.22 -7.69 -9.75
C PRO A 16 13.40 -6.51 -10.33
N PRO A 17 14.02 -5.35 -10.59
CA PRO A 17 13.33 -4.14 -11.03
C PRO A 17 12.48 -4.32 -12.30
N VAL A 18 12.98 -5.07 -13.29
CA VAL A 18 12.26 -5.28 -14.55
C VAL A 18 10.94 -6.00 -14.33
N SER A 19 10.94 -7.10 -13.57
CA SER A 19 9.72 -7.84 -13.24
C SER A 19 8.81 -7.03 -12.34
N TYR A 20 9.38 -6.27 -11.40
CA TYR A 20 8.63 -5.39 -10.53
C TYR A 20 7.82 -4.34 -11.30
N GLU A 21 8.42 -3.65 -12.28
CA GLU A 21 7.72 -2.66 -13.09
C GLU A 21 6.53 -3.27 -13.86
N ILE A 22 6.67 -4.51 -14.35
CA ILE A 22 5.59 -5.24 -15.01
C ILE A 22 4.45 -5.54 -14.03
N VAL A 23 4.77 -6.01 -12.82
CA VAL A 23 3.78 -6.27 -11.76
C VAL A 23 3.07 -4.99 -11.36
N LYS A 24 3.82 -3.92 -11.07
CA LYS A 24 3.29 -2.60 -10.70
C LYS A 24 2.35 -2.07 -11.78
N ALA A 25 2.76 -2.11 -13.05
CA ALA A 25 1.94 -1.66 -14.16
C ALA A 25 0.63 -2.46 -14.29
N LYS A 26 0.70 -3.80 -14.17
CA LYS A 26 -0.49 -4.65 -14.21
C LYS A 26 -1.43 -4.37 -13.03
N VAL A 27 -0.91 -4.27 -11.81
CA VAL A 27 -1.69 -3.96 -10.61
C VAL A 27 -2.40 -2.61 -10.78
N LEU A 28 -1.67 -1.57 -11.16
CA LEU A 28 -2.25 -0.25 -11.39
C LEU A 28 -3.33 -0.30 -12.49
N ALA A 29 -3.06 -0.93 -13.63
CA ALA A 29 -4.01 -1.02 -14.74
C ALA A 29 -5.30 -1.76 -14.34
N VAL A 30 -5.18 -2.87 -13.61
CA VAL A 30 -6.34 -3.63 -13.12
C VAL A 30 -7.17 -2.80 -12.17
N PHE A 31 -6.57 -2.26 -11.10
CA PHE A 31 -7.35 -1.57 -10.07
C PHE A 31 -7.90 -0.22 -10.54
N SER A 32 -7.17 0.52 -11.39
CA SER A 32 -7.65 1.81 -11.93
C SER A 32 -8.89 1.69 -12.82
N ALA A 33 -9.20 0.49 -13.32
CA ALA A 33 -10.44 0.23 -14.04
C ALA A 33 -11.69 0.17 -13.14
N TYR A 34 -11.52 0.00 -11.82
CA TYR A 34 -12.62 -0.18 -10.86
C TYR A 34 -12.66 0.91 -9.78
N VAL A 35 -11.50 1.44 -9.38
CA VAL A 35 -11.38 2.39 -8.27
C VAL A 35 -10.37 3.49 -8.59
N SER A 36 -10.54 4.66 -7.96
CA SER A 36 -9.49 5.68 -7.97
C SER A 36 -8.31 5.19 -7.15
N CYS A 37 -7.11 5.10 -7.75
CA CYS A 37 -5.94 4.56 -7.09
C CYS A 37 -4.63 5.22 -7.55
N ALA A 38 -3.57 5.03 -6.77
CA ALA A 38 -2.22 5.47 -7.07
C ALA A 38 -1.20 4.53 -6.43
N VAL A 39 -0.08 4.29 -7.12
CA VAL A 39 1.04 3.53 -6.52
C VAL A 39 1.84 4.45 -5.60
N VAL A 40 2.33 3.90 -4.49
CA VAL A 40 3.24 4.62 -3.58
C VAL A 40 4.64 4.72 -4.22
N PRO A 41 5.24 5.92 -4.28
CA PRO A 41 6.61 6.10 -4.74
C PRO A 41 7.64 5.34 -3.92
N GLU A 42 8.52 4.65 -4.63
CA GLU A 42 9.62 3.89 -4.09
C GLU A 42 10.99 4.51 -4.40
N LEU A 43 12.04 3.98 -3.78
CA LEU A 43 13.41 4.39 -4.09
C LEU A 43 13.83 3.81 -5.45
N ARG A 44 14.29 4.70 -6.34
CA ARG A 44 14.61 4.38 -7.75
C ARG A 44 15.75 3.37 -7.94
N PHE A 45 16.62 3.20 -6.95
CA PHE A 45 17.87 2.44 -7.09
C PHE A 45 17.88 1.17 -6.22
N LYS A 46 16.71 0.61 -5.92
CA LYS A 46 16.64 -0.67 -5.21
C LYS A 46 17.08 -1.80 -6.14
N GLU A 47 17.91 -2.69 -5.63
CA GLU A 47 18.33 -3.90 -6.33
C GLU A 47 17.18 -4.89 -6.50
N ASP A 48 16.22 -4.87 -5.56
CA ASP A 48 15.03 -5.70 -5.56
C ASP A 48 13.86 -5.06 -4.77
N PHE A 49 12.68 -5.63 -4.97
CA PHE A 49 11.42 -5.15 -4.39
C PHE A 49 10.71 -6.29 -3.68
N GLY A 50 10.07 -6.03 -2.54
CA GLY A 50 9.35 -7.04 -1.76
C GLY A 50 7.84 -7.07 -2.00
N ASP A 51 7.30 -5.91 -2.39
CA ASP A 51 5.88 -5.61 -2.43
C ASP A 51 5.59 -4.44 -3.40
N VAL A 52 4.35 -4.36 -3.90
CA VAL A 52 3.76 -3.16 -4.51
C VAL A 52 2.71 -2.59 -3.56
N ASP A 53 2.91 -1.37 -3.10
CA ASP A 53 1.92 -0.62 -2.33
C ASP A 53 1.01 0.19 -3.27
N LEU A 54 -0.29 -0.13 -3.28
CA LEU A 54 -1.32 0.59 -4.03
C LEU A 54 -2.29 1.26 -3.07
N LEU A 55 -2.37 2.58 -3.13
CA LEU A 55 -3.40 3.35 -2.47
C LEU A 55 -4.67 3.32 -3.32
N TYR A 56 -5.83 3.15 -2.70
CA TYR A 56 -7.10 3.23 -3.40
C TYR A 56 -8.18 3.92 -2.58
N VAL A 57 -9.21 4.41 -3.23
CA VAL A 57 -10.43 4.93 -2.58
C VAL A 57 -11.49 3.86 -2.69
N ALA A 58 -12.08 3.47 -1.55
CA ALA A 58 -13.15 2.49 -1.56
C ALA A 58 -14.38 3.02 -2.30
N ASP A 59 -14.93 2.16 -3.18
CA ASP A 59 -16.24 2.36 -3.79
C ASP A 59 -17.19 1.32 -3.17
N PRO A 60 -18.31 1.72 -2.55
CA PRO A 60 -19.28 0.79 -1.96
C PRO A 60 -19.81 -0.29 -2.93
N ALA A 61 -19.81 -0.02 -4.23
CA ALA A 61 -20.22 -0.97 -5.26
C ALA A 61 -19.12 -2.00 -5.61
N VAL A 62 -17.88 -1.75 -5.20
CA VAL A 62 -16.71 -2.54 -5.58
C VAL A 62 -16.15 -3.28 -4.38
N LYS A 63 -16.05 -4.61 -4.50
CA LYS A 63 -15.33 -5.46 -3.53
C LYS A 63 -13.95 -5.79 -4.07
N VAL A 64 -12.90 -5.32 -3.40
CA VAL A 64 -11.50 -5.55 -3.83
C VAL A 64 -11.16 -7.03 -3.93
N GLU A 65 -11.75 -7.88 -3.10
CA GLU A 65 -11.56 -9.34 -3.11
C GLU A 65 -12.07 -9.96 -4.41
N ASN A 66 -13.13 -9.40 -4.99
CA ASN A 66 -13.64 -9.86 -6.28
C ASN A 66 -12.66 -9.51 -7.41
N ILE A 67 -12.01 -8.35 -7.35
CA ILE A 67 -10.96 -7.96 -8.30
C ILE A 67 -9.76 -8.90 -8.14
N ILE A 68 -9.31 -9.13 -6.91
CA ILE A 68 -8.20 -10.04 -6.58
C ILE A 68 -8.45 -11.43 -7.16
N THR A 69 -9.64 -11.99 -6.90
CA THR A 69 -10.01 -13.32 -7.38
C THR A 69 -10.11 -13.37 -8.91
N SER A 70 -10.84 -12.43 -9.51
CA SER A 70 -11.15 -12.48 -10.95
C SER A 70 -9.98 -12.11 -11.87
N GLN A 71 -9.12 -11.18 -11.44
CA GLN A 71 -8.04 -10.64 -12.28
C GLN A 71 -6.69 -11.28 -11.99
N PHE A 72 -6.49 -11.81 -10.79
CA PHE A 72 -5.24 -12.44 -10.38
C PHE A 72 -5.38 -13.92 -10.02
N GLY A 73 -6.59 -14.49 -10.01
CA GLY A 73 -6.81 -15.91 -9.76
C GLY A 73 -6.54 -16.33 -8.32
N VAL A 74 -6.46 -15.39 -7.38
CA VAL A 74 -6.09 -15.68 -5.98
C VAL A 74 -7.36 -16.07 -5.22
N THR A 75 -7.57 -17.38 -5.07
CA THR A 75 -8.72 -17.95 -4.35
C THR A 75 -8.36 -18.50 -2.97
N ASP A 76 -7.08 -18.79 -2.71
CA ASP A 76 -6.61 -19.30 -1.43
C ASP A 76 -6.63 -18.17 -0.39
N SER A 77 -7.42 -18.33 0.66
CA SER A 77 -7.53 -17.35 1.75
C SER A 77 -6.21 -17.18 2.51
N GLU A 78 -5.30 -18.14 2.50
CA GLU A 78 -3.96 -17.98 3.11
C GLU A 78 -3.07 -17.01 2.32
N LEU A 79 -3.42 -16.74 1.06
CA LEU A 79 -2.73 -15.78 0.19
C LEU A 79 -3.34 -14.38 0.26
N ILE A 80 -4.29 -14.13 1.17
CA ILE A 80 -4.91 -12.84 1.39
C ILE A 80 -4.89 -12.53 2.90
N ALA A 81 -4.30 -11.40 3.28
CA ALA A 81 -4.30 -10.92 4.65
C ALA A 81 -5.04 -9.58 4.74
N LYS A 82 -5.77 -9.37 5.84
CA LYS A 82 -6.51 -8.13 6.09
C LYS A 82 -6.10 -7.53 7.42
N HIS A 83 -5.71 -6.26 7.41
CA HIS A 83 -5.26 -5.53 8.58
C HIS A 83 -5.81 -4.10 8.56
N GLY A 84 -6.94 -3.90 9.24
CA GLY A 84 -7.61 -2.59 9.28
C GLY A 84 -7.98 -2.10 7.87
N PRO A 85 -7.51 -0.91 7.43
CA PRO A 85 -7.79 -0.38 6.09
C PRO A 85 -6.95 -1.03 4.98
N SER A 86 -6.09 -2.00 5.32
CA SER A 86 -5.17 -2.63 4.38
C SER A 86 -5.58 -4.06 4.04
N VAL A 87 -5.46 -4.40 2.76
CA VAL A 87 -5.61 -5.76 2.24
C VAL A 87 -4.34 -6.12 1.47
N SER A 88 -3.63 -7.14 1.95
CA SER A 88 -2.45 -7.68 1.28
C SER A 88 -2.85 -8.96 0.56
N PHE A 89 -2.27 -9.22 -0.61
CA PHE A 89 -2.41 -10.52 -1.27
C PHE A 89 -1.14 -10.93 -2.03
N ALA A 90 -0.98 -12.23 -2.28
CA ALA A 90 0.12 -12.77 -3.07
C ALA A 90 -0.33 -13.07 -4.51
N VAL A 91 0.41 -12.53 -5.48
CA VAL A 91 0.17 -12.76 -6.91
C VAL A 91 1.28 -13.60 -7.53
N GLU A 92 0.92 -14.54 -8.40
CA GLU A 92 1.90 -15.29 -9.18
C GLU A 92 2.46 -14.44 -10.34
N CYS A 93 3.79 -14.36 -10.43
CA CYS A 93 4.50 -13.49 -11.36
C CYS A 93 4.88 -14.14 -12.70
N THR A 94 4.14 -15.16 -13.14
CA THR A 94 4.34 -15.81 -14.45
C THR A 94 4.31 -14.81 -15.61
N PHE A 95 3.40 -13.84 -15.56
CA PHE A 95 3.28 -12.76 -16.56
C PHE A 95 4.44 -11.76 -16.53
N ALA A 96 5.28 -11.76 -15.48
CA ALA A 96 6.46 -10.92 -15.34
C ALA A 96 7.76 -11.71 -15.53
N GLY A 97 7.68 -12.90 -16.15
CA GLY A 97 8.82 -13.76 -16.45
C GLY A 97 9.36 -14.55 -15.25
N LEU A 98 8.62 -14.63 -14.14
CA LEU A 98 9.03 -15.30 -12.91
C LEU A 98 8.03 -16.43 -12.56
N PRO A 99 8.15 -17.61 -13.19
CA PRO A 99 7.24 -18.73 -12.93
C PRO A 99 7.41 -19.25 -11.50
N ASN A 100 6.30 -19.65 -10.87
CA ASN A 100 6.26 -20.14 -9.48
C ASN A 100 6.80 -19.15 -8.43
N VAL A 101 6.85 -17.86 -8.76
CA VAL A 101 7.20 -16.79 -7.81
C VAL A 101 5.92 -16.08 -7.38
N LEU A 102 5.64 -16.14 -6.08
CA LEU A 102 4.63 -15.32 -5.45
C LEU A 102 5.25 -13.99 -5.00
N PHE A 103 4.54 -12.90 -5.27
CA PHE A 103 4.95 -11.54 -4.92
C PHE A 103 3.81 -10.83 -4.20
N GLN A 104 4.12 -9.96 -3.24
CA GLN A 104 3.10 -9.31 -2.42
C GLN A 104 2.57 -8.04 -3.09
N VAL A 105 1.27 -7.82 -3.01
CA VAL A 105 0.61 -6.56 -3.35
C VAL A 105 -0.17 -6.10 -2.13
N ASP A 106 0.09 -4.88 -1.69
CA ASP A 106 -0.54 -4.25 -0.53
C ASP A 106 -1.50 -3.17 -1.00
N LEU A 107 -2.78 -3.36 -0.74
CA LEU A 107 -3.83 -2.39 -1.00
C LEU A 107 -4.08 -1.59 0.28
N ILE A 108 -3.95 -0.28 0.22
CA ILE A 108 -4.17 0.61 1.37
C ILE A 108 -5.34 1.52 1.05
N GLN A 109 -6.42 1.40 1.81
CA GLN A 109 -7.60 2.22 1.64
C GLN A 109 -7.34 3.65 2.13
N THR A 110 -7.71 4.61 1.29
CA THR A 110 -7.72 6.06 1.58
C THR A 110 -9.15 6.56 1.63
N SER A 111 -9.36 7.65 2.36
CA SER A 111 -10.71 8.17 2.66
C SER A 111 -11.39 8.86 1.49
N SER A 112 -10.64 9.50 0.59
CA SER A 112 -11.22 10.19 -0.56
C SER A 112 -10.22 10.38 -1.70
N PRO A 113 -10.69 10.63 -2.93
CA PRO A 113 -9.80 10.87 -4.08
C PRO A 113 -8.89 12.08 -3.91
N GLN A 114 -9.34 13.12 -3.18
CA GLN A 114 -8.52 14.30 -2.92
C GLN A 114 -7.30 13.99 -2.04
N HIS A 115 -7.39 12.97 -1.18
CA HIS A 115 -6.30 12.57 -0.29
C HIS A 115 -5.27 11.65 -0.95
N LEU A 116 -5.54 11.06 -2.11
CA LEU A 116 -4.62 10.12 -2.77
C LEU A 116 -3.21 10.68 -2.94
N ARG A 117 -3.08 11.96 -3.33
CA ARG A 117 -1.78 12.62 -3.49
C ARG A 117 -1.04 12.74 -2.16
N MET A 118 -1.74 13.14 -1.10
CA MET A 118 -1.16 13.33 0.23
C MET A 118 -0.78 11.99 0.85
N ALA A 119 -1.64 10.97 0.73
CA ALA A 119 -1.37 9.62 1.15
C ALA A 119 -0.17 9.03 0.40
N SER A 120 -0.09 9.22 -0.92
CA SER A 120 1.04 8.78 -1.74
C SER A 120 2.35 9.37 -1.22
N PHE A 121 2.38 10.67 -0.95
CA PHE A 121 3.52 11.33 -0.31
C PHE A 121 3.82 10.77 1.08
N TYR A 122 2.81 10.61 1.94
CA TYR A 122 2.96 10.16 3.32
C TYR A 122 3.58 8.75 3.42
N TYR A 123 3.13 7.82 2.56
CA TYR A 123 3.63 6.44 2.52
C TYR A 123 4.91 6.25 1.70
N SER A 124 5.33 7.25 0.91
CA SER A 124 6.50 7.17 0.04
C SER A 124 7.78 6.74 0.78
N TYR A 125 8.68 6.10 0.04
CA TYR A 125 10.04 5.75 0.48
C TYR A 125 10.11 4.90 1.75
N GLY A 126 9.07 4.09 2.02
CA GLY A 126 9.05 3.16 3.15
C GLY A 126 8.84 3.83 4.51
N GLY A 127 8.16 4.97 4.56
CA GLY A 127 7.77 5.61 5.81
C GLY A 127 8.20 7.06 5.96
N LEU A 128 8.19 7.86 4.89
CA LEU A 128 8.46 9.29 4.97
C LEU A 128 7.61 9.98 6.06
N GLY A 129 6.32 9.61 6.17
CA GLY A 129 5.43 10.10 7.23
C GLY A 129 5.93 9.79 8.64
N SER A 130 6.54 8.62 8.86
CA SER A 130 7.11 8.23 10.17
C SER A 130 8.36 9.04 10.53
N ILE A 131 9.09 9.54 9.53
CA ILE A 131 10.28 10.39 9.71
C ILE A 131 9.87 11.84 9.97
N ILE A 132 8.97 12.38 9.15
CA ILE A 132 8.59 13.79 9.21
C ILE A 132 7.56 14.06 10.31
N GLY A 133 6.67 13.10 10.60
CA GLY A 133 5.63 13.23 11.64
C GLY A 133 6.15 13.69 13.00
N PRO A 134 7.22 13.09 13.55
CA PRO A 134 7.84 13.55 14.79
C PRO A 134 8.38 14.98 14.76
N LEU A 135 8.81 15.48 13.60
CA LEU A 135 9.27 16.86 13.42
C LEU A 135 8.09 17.83 13.51
N PHE A 136 6.98 17.53 12.85
CA PHE A 136 5.76 18.34 12.90
C PHE A 136 5.12 18.34 14.29
N LYS A 137 5.16 17.21 15.00
CA LYS A 137 4.57 17.09 16.34
C LYS A 137 5.18 18.08 17.34
N ARG A 138 6.47 18.42 17.19
CA ARG A 138 7.14 19.45 18.01
C ARG A 138 6.62 20.86 17.79
N GLN A 139 5.94 21.10 16.66
CA GLN A 139 5.33 22.37 16.29
C GLN A 139 3.81 22.36 16.50
N HIS A 140 3.28 21.39 17.27
CA HIS A 140 1.83 21.18 17.46
C HIS A 140 1.08 20.90 16.14
N LEU A 141 1.80 20.40 15.14
CA LEU A 141 1.26 19.97 13.86
C LEU A 141 1.17 18.45 13.80
N THR A 142 0.14 17.92 13.14
CA THR A 142 -0.06 16.49 12.90
C THR A 142 -0.03 16.24 11.41
N LEU A 143 0.92 15.43 10.94
CA LEU A 143 0.97 14.96 9.56
C LEU A 143 0.29 13.58 9.47
N SER A 144 -0.62 13.42 8.53
CA SER A 144 -1.29 12.15 8.20
C SER A 144 -1.36 11.94 6.69
N ASP A 145 -1.87 10.78 6.28
CA ASP A 145 -2.23 10.46 4.90
C ASP A 145 -3.33 11.38 4.32
N THR A 146 -4.07 12.08 5.17
CA THR A 146 -5.12 13.04 4.78
C THR A 146 -4.66 14.49 4.76
N GLY A 147 -3.54 14.84 5.38
CA GLY A 147 -3.07 16.23 5.37
C GLY A 147 -2.09 16.60 6.48
N LEU A 148 -1.83 17.90 6.57
CA LEU A 148 -1.14 18.53 7.68
C LEU A 148 -2.16 19.33 8.48
N TRP A 149 -2.26 19.04 9.77
CA TRP A 149 -3.28 19.59 10.66
C TRP A 149 -2.60 20.37 11.78
N CYS A 150 -3.20 21.49 12.19
CA CYS A 150 -2.77 22.22 13.38
C CYS A 150 -3.74 21.96 14.52
N ASN A 151 -3.24 21.51 15.66
CA ASN A 151 -4.07 21.29 16.84
C ASN A 151 -4.21 22.61 17.60
N LEU A 152 -5.16 23.44 17.18
CA LEU A 152 -5.41 24.77 17.76
C LEU A 152 -5.90 24.76 19.22
N LEU A 153 -6.29 23.60 19.74
CA LEU A 153 -6.87 23.44 21.09
C LEU A 153 -5.91 22.80 22.11
N CYS A 154 -4.62 22.67 21.79
CA CYS A 154 -3.68 21.91 22.63
C CYS A 154 -3.28 22.55 23.97
N ASP A 155 -3.52 23.84 24.21
CA ASP A 155 -2.93 24.55 25.38
C ASP A 155 -3.95 25.09 26.41
N ALA A 156 -5.22 24.69 26.36
CA ALA A 156 -6.22 25.19 27.32
C ALA A 156 -6.24 24.47 28.69
N GLY A 157 -5.33 23.54 29.00
CA GLY A 157 -5.54 22.67 30.18
C GLY A 157 -4.34 21.97 30.82
N LYS A 158 -3.10 22.32 30.51
CA LYS A 158 -1.94 21.80 31.26
C LYS A 158 -0.98 22.93 31.64
N GLY A 159 -1.42 23.70 32.63
CA GLY A 159 -0.54 24.55 33.42
C GLY A 159 0.56 23.72 34.08
N ARG A 160 1.78 24.26 34.07
CA ARG A 160 2.86 23.85 34.96
C ARG A 160 2.57 24.29 36.39
#